data_AF-A0A510E6D7-F1
#
_entry.id   AF-A0A510E6D7-F1
#
_cell.length_a   1.000
_cell.length_b   1.000
_cell.length_c   1.000
_cell.angle_alpha   90.00
_cell.angle_beta   90.00
_cell.angle_gamma   90.00
#
_symmetry.space_group_name_H-M   'P 1'
#
loop_
_entity.id
_entity.type
_entity.pdbx_description
1 polymer ?
#
loop_
_entity_poly.entity_id
_entity_poly.type
_entity_poly.pdbx_seq_one_letter_code
_entity_poly.pdbx_strand_id
1 'polypeptide(L)'
;MSEIIYNFIKKASEDQRKNEEEFLVDLLLSARTSGTDNLLLKLIDYHLKEGEKEEGKGNLIEAGENYWLSLSYTLKLVALKENLEINDYPSYYSLVEYLSYRTQDPSLIIDFVNAEKLHGEYHPRPQGEGFDIRRDHVIALIRKIKENILKIQ
;
A
#
# COMPACT_ATOMS: atom_id res chain seq x y z
N MET A 1 -12.97 -21.35 1.33
CA MET A 1 -13.71 -20.62 2.39
C MET A 1 -15.19 -20.84 2.13
N SER A 2 -16.04 -20.96 3.16
CA SER A 2 -17.49 -21.03 2.92
C SER A 2 -18.00 -19.67 2.42
N GLU A 3 -19.05 -19.68 1.60
CA GLU A 3 -19.67 -18.46 1.07
C GLU A 3 -20.11 -17.49 2.18
N ILE A 4 -20.61 -18.05 3.30
CA ILE A 4 -20.99 -17.29 4.49
C ILE A 4 -19.81 -16.48 5.03
N ILE A 5 -18.63 -17.10 5.15
CA ILE A 5 -17.43 -16.44 5.68
C ILE A 5 -16.89 -15.43 4.66
N TYR A 6 -16.86 -15.77 3.37
CA TYR A 6 -16.40 -14.85 2.33
C TYR A 6 -17.25 -13.58 2.28
N ASN A 7 -18.57 -13.72 2.27
CA ASN A 7 -19.48 -12.57 2.27
C ASN A 7 -19.34 -11.70 3.54
N PHE A 8 -19.04 -12.32 4.68
CA PHE A 8 -18.74 -11.59 5.91
C PHE A 8 -17.46 -10.76 5.77
N ILE A 9 -16.38 -11.35 5.24
CA ILE A 9 -15.10 -10.65 5.01
C ILE A 9 -15.29 -9.51 4.03
N LYS A 10 -15.97 -9.76 2.90
CA LYS A 10 -16.25 -8.74 1.89
C LYS A 10 -16.99 -7.54 2.47
N LYS A 11 -18.05 -7.80 3.26
CA LYS A 11 -18.79 -6.70 3.91
C LYS A 11 -17.92 -5.95 4.92
N ALA A 12 -17.13 -6.67 5.71
CA ALA A 12 -16.26 -6.05 6.71
C ALA A 12 -15.13 -5.23 6.08
N SER A 13 -14.63 -5.62 4.90
CA SER A 13 -13.62 -4.87 4.15
C SER A 13 -14.22 -3.60 3.54
N GLU A 14 -15.42 -3.69 2.95
CA GLU A 14 -16.20 -2.55 2.46
C GLU A 14 -16.46 -1.51 3.56
N ASP A 15 -16.87 -1.95 4.76
CA ASP A 15 -17.11 -1.09 5.93
C ASP A 15 -15.83 -0.32 6.36
N GLN A 16 -14.64 -0.87 6.08
CA GLN A 16 -13.34 -0.24 6.37
C GLN A 16 -12.70 0.48 5.18
N ARG A 17 -13.37 0.52 4.03
CA ARG A 17 -12.82 1.04 2.76
C ARG A 17 -11.50 0.36 2.37
N LYS A 18 -11.50 -0.97 2.39
CA LYS A 18 -10.37 -1.83 2.01
C LYS A 18 -10.88 -2.95 1.10
N ASN A 19 -10.02 -3.44 0.21
CA ASN A 19 -10.28 -4.73 -0.43
C ASN A 19 -10.14 -5.88 0.57
N GLU A 20 -10.61 -7.07 0.19
CA GLU A 20 -10.61 -8.23 1.09
C GLU A 20 -9.19 -8.64 1.52
N GLU A 21 -8.18 -8.45 0.66
CA GLU A 21 -6.80 -8.79 0.96
C GLU A 21 -6.20 -7.85 2.02
N GLU A 22 -6.35 -6.53 1.85
CA GLU A 22 -5.93 -5.53 2.84
C GLU A 22 -6.55 -5.79 4.20
N PHE A 23 -7.85 -6.06 4.23
CA PHE A 23 -8.58 -6.39 5.45
C PHE A 23 -8.01 -7.65 6.13
N LEU A 24 -7.80 -8.72 5.37
CA LEU A 24 -7.24 -9.97 5.92
C LEU A 24 -5.79 -9.80 6.38
N VAL A 25 -4.98 -9.00 5.68
CA VAL A 25 -3.62 -8.69 6.10
C VAL A 25 -3.64 -7.94 7.42
N ASP A 26 -4.51 -6.96 7.62
CA ASP A 26 -4.62 -6.23 8.90
C ASP A 26 -5.03 -7.16 10.06
N LEU A 27 -5.95 -8.08 9.81
CA LEU A 27 -6.29 -9.12 10.79
C LEU A 27 -5.10 -10.03 11.09
N LEU A 28 -4.30 -10.40 10.09
CA LEU A 28 -3.10 -11.21 10.30
C LEU A 28 -2.03 -10.44 11.09
N LEU A 29 -1.81 -9.16 10.79
CA LEU A 29 -0.84 -8.34 11.51
C LEU A 29 -1.23 -8.13 12.99
N SER A 30 -2.53 -8.03 13.28
CA SER A 30 -3.03 -7.93 14.66
C SER A 30 -3.04 -9.26 15.41
N ALA A 31 -3.24 -10.39 14.72
CA ALA A 31 -3.34 -11.71 15.34
C ALA A 31 -2.00 -12.39 15.62
N ARG A 32 -0.91 -12.00 14.94
CA ARG A 32 0.42 -12.63 15.10
C ARG A 32 1.54 -11.63 14.94
N THR A 33 2.61 -11.82 15.70
CA THR A 33 3.86 -11.03 15.58
C THR A 33 4.93 -11.76 14.77
N SER A 34 5.08 -13.08 14.94
CA SER A 34 6.11 -13.83 14.24
C SER A 34 5.81 -13.96 12.75
N GLY A 35 6.77 -13.60 11.89
CA GLY A 35 6.73 -13.78 10.44
C GLY A 35 5.86 -12.80 9.66
N THR A 36 5.33 -11.76 10.29
CA THR A 36 4.55 -10.70 9.63
C THR A 36 5.43 -9.82 8.73
N ASP A 37 6.68 -9.57 9.11
CA ASP A 37 7.62 -8.84 8.27
C ASP A 37 7.93 -9.57 6.96
N ASN A 38 8.16 -10.89 7.02
CA ASN A 38 8.36 -11.73 5.85
C ASN A 38 7.09 -11.81 4.97
N LEU A 39 5.90 -11.82 5.57
CA LEU A 39 4.65 -11.73 4.81
C LEU A 39 4.58 -10.41 4.04
N LEU A 40 4.78 -9.29 4.73
CA LEU A 40 4.75 -7.95 4.11
C LEU A 40 5.78 -7.83 2.99
N LEU A 41 7.03 -8.26 3.20
CA LEU A 41 8.07 -8.27 2.16
C LEU A 41 7.63 -9.00 0.89
N LYS A 42 7.02 -10.19 1.05
CA LYS A 42 6.54 -10.97 -0.10
C LYS A 42 5.36 -10.30 -0.81
N LEU A 43 4.45 -9.68 -0.07
CA LEU A 43 3.31 -8.98 -0.65
C LEU A 43 3.74 -7.71 -1.38
N ILE A 44 4.71 -6.96 -0.85
CA ILE A 44 5.31 -5.79 -1.52
C ILE A 44 5.83 -6.19 -2.91
N ASP A 45 6.64 -7.24 -2.98
CA ASP A 45 7.21 -7.73 -4.24
C ASP A 45 6.17 -8.34 -5.18
N TYR A 46 5.17 -9.04 -4.63
CA TYR A 46 4.09 -9.64 -5.40
C TYR A 46 3.26 -8.56 -6.10
N HIS A 47 2.81 -7.55 -5.37
CA HIS A 47 1.97 -6.51 -5.93
C HIS A 47 2.72 -5.55 -6.86
N LEU A 48 4.04 -5.32 -6.67
CA LEU A 48 4.81 -4.60 -7.70
C LEU A 48 4.76 -5.33 -9.04
N LYS A 49 5.02 -6.65 -9.03
CA LYS A 49 5.03 -7.47 -10.25
C LYS A 49 3.65 -7.59 -10.90
N GLU A 50 2.60 -7.74 -10.10
CA GLU A 50 1.24 -7.77 -10.63
C GLU A 50 0.82 -6.39 -11.16
N GLY A 51 1.24 -5.30 -10.52
CA GLY A 51 1.05 -3.93 -11.03
C GLY A 51 1.67 -3.74 -12.41
N GLU A 52 2.94 -4.10 -12.57
CA GLU A 52 3.67 -4.05 -13.85
C GLU A 52 2.99 -4.90 -14.93
N LYS A 53 2.51 -6.10 -14.55
CA LYS A 53 1.85 -7.03 -15.46
C LYS A 53 0.50 -6.53 -15.94
N GLU A 54 -0.34 -5.99 -15.04
CA GLU A 54 -1.63 -5.43 -15.42
C GLU A 54 -1.47 -4.13 -16.23
N GLU A 55 -0.46 -3.32 -15.91
CA GLU A 55 -0.09 -2.16 -16.69
C GLU A 55 0.31 -2.55 -18.12
N GLY A 56 1.14 -3.57 -18.27
CA GLY A 56 1.55 -4.11 -19.58
C GLY A 56 0.38 -4.65 -20.42
N LYS A 57 -0.75 -4.99 -19.80
CA LYS A 57 -1.99 -5.38 -20.48
C LYS A 57 -2.92 -4.20 -20.78
N GLY A 58 -2.60 -3.00 -20.27
CA GLY A 58 -3.46 -1.81 -20.35
C GLY A 58 -4.57 -1.76 -19.29
N ASN A 59 -4.54 -2.65 -18.29
CA ASN A 59 -5.50 -2.71 -17.19
C ASN A 59 -5.11 -1.73 -16.08
N LEU A 60 -5.23 -0.42 -16.35
CA LEU A 60 -4.65 0.62 -15.50
C LEU A 60 -5.32 0.74 -14.12
N ILE A 61 -6.58 0.32 -13.98
CA ILE A 61 -7.27 0.30 -12.68
C ILE A 61 -6.64 -0.76 -11.79
N GLU A 62 -6.56 -1.99 -12.28
CA GLU A 62 -5.96 -3.13 -11.58
C GLU A 62 -4.47 -2.92 -11.32
N ALA A 63 -3.75 -2.29 -12.26
CA ALA A 63 -2.36 -1.90 -12.07
C ALA A 63 -2.21 -0.89 -10.92
N GLY A 64 -3.07 0.14 -10.90
CA GLY A 64 -3.09 1.15 -9.85
C GLY A 64 -3.35 0.56 -8.47
N GLU A 65 -4.32 -0.34 -8.35
CA GLU A 65 -4.59 -1.03 -7.07
C GLU A 65 -3.40 -1.85 -6.58
N ASN A 66 -2.75 -2.60 -7.48
CA ASN A 66 -1.56 -3.37 -7.10
C ASN A 66 -0.40 -2.45 -6.66
N TYR A 67 -0.16 -1.36 -7.37
CA TYR A 67 0.86 -0.40 -6.93
C TYR A 67 0.52 0.24 -5.57
N TRP A 68 -0.76 0.57 -5.33
CA TRP A 68 -1.22 1.03 -4.03
C TRP A 68 -0.98 -0.02 -2.93
N LEU A 69 -1.34 -1.28 -3.16
CA LEU A 69 -1.15 -2.37 -2.20
C LEU A 69 0.33 -2.54 -1.84
N SER A 70 1.22 -2.47 -2.83
CA SER A 70 2.65 -2.54 -2.55
C SER A 70 3.14 -1.39 -1.67
N LEU A 71 2.69 -0.16 -1.94
CA LEU A 71 3.01 1.00 -1.10
C LEU A 71 2.41 0.85 0.31
N SER A 72 1.14 0.44 0.42
CA SER A 72 0.46 0.31 1.70
C SER A 72 1.16 -0.72 2.59
N TYR A 73 1.57 -1.87 2.04
CA TYR A 73 2.35 -2.87 2.76
C TYR A 73 3.77 -2.41 3.07
N THR A 74 4.40 -1.60 2.21
CA THR A 74 5.69 -0.96 2.50
C THR A 74 5.58 -0.06 3.73
N LEU A 75 4.53 0.76 3.81
CA LEU A 75 4.25 1.63 4.95
C LEU A 75 3.91 0.83 6.22
N LYS A 76 3.12 -0.25 6.12
CA LYS A 76 2.87 -1.16 7.25
C LYS A 76 4.15 -1.82 7.76
N LEU A 77 5.08 -2.17 6.88
CA LEU A 77 6.37 -2.72 7.28
C LEU A 77 7.21 -1.69 8.05
N VAL A 78 7.20 -0.41 7.62
CA VAL A 78 7.83 0.67 8.38
C VAL A 78 7.18 0.81 9.75
N ALA A 79 5.85 0.88 9.81
CA ALA A 79 5.12 0.99 11.07
C ALA A 79 5.47 -0.16 12.02
N LEU A 80 5.50 -1.40 11.52
CA LEU A 80 5.92 -2.57 12.29
C LEU A 80 7.35 -2.44 12.84
N LYS A 81 8.30 -1.96 12.05
CA LYS A 81 9.71 -1.82 12.48
C LYS A 81 9.92 -0.65 13.46
N GLU A 82 9.09 0.38 13.36
CA GLU A 82 9.14 1.58 14.22
C GLU A 82 8.19 1.47 15.44
N ASN A 83 7.48 0.34 15.60
CA ASN A 83 6.47 0.11 16.63
C ASN A 83 5.38 1.20 16.63
N LEU A 84 4.89 1.53 15.43
CA LEU A 84 3.78 2.43 15.15
C LEU A 84 2.59 1.63 14.60
N GLU A 85 1.40 2.23 14.62
CA GLU A 85 0.18 1.61 14.11
C GLU A 85 -0.38 2.37 12.90
N ILE A 86 -0.93 1.64 11.93
CA ILE A 86 -1.73 2.19 10.83
C ILE A 86 -3.14 1.62 11.00
N ASN A 87 -4.03 2.41 11.61
CA ASN A 87 -5.36 1.97 12.00
C ASN A 87 -6.45 2.37 10.99
N ASP A 88 -6.17 3.38 10.17
CA ASP A 88 -7.09 3.95 9.21
C ASP A 88 -6.33 4.62 8.05
N TYR A 89 -7.08 5.16 7.09
CA TYR A 89 -6.49 5.85 5.95
C TYR A 89 -5.65 7.09 6.34
N PRO A 90 -6.12 8.00 7.23
CA PRO A 90 -5.31 9.11 7.73
C PRO A 90 -3.97 8.72 8.39
N SER A 91 -3.89 7.52 8.95
CA SER A 91 -2.65 7.01 9.56
C SER A 91 -1.51 6.88 8.55
N TYR A 92 -1.79 6.54 7.27
CA TYR A 92 -0.75 6.50 6.23
C TYR A 92 -0.14 7.88 6.00
N TYR A 93 -0.97 8.91 5.87
CA TYR A 93 -0.51 10.27 5.66
C TYR A 93 0.32 10.77 6.85
N SER A 94 -0.17 10.53 8.08
CA SER A 94 0.55 10.88 9.32
C SER A 94 1.92 10.19 9.40
N LEU A 95 2.01 8.92 9.01
CA LEU A 95 3.27 8.19 8.96
C LEU A 95 4.22 8.82 7.94
N VAL A 96 3.77 9.13 6.74
CA VAL A 96 4.62 9.75 5.70
C VAL A 96 5.11 11.14 6.13
N GLU A 97 4.28 11.96 6.76
CA GLU A 97 4.72 13.25 7.32
C GLU A 97 5.78 13.08 8.40
N TYR A 98 5.60 12.11 9.30
CA TYR A 98 6.61 11.76 10.30
C TYR A 98 7.93 11.33 9.65
N LEU A 99 7.88 10.47 8.64
CA LEU A 99 9.07 10.02 7.92
C LEU A 99 9.77 11.18 7.21
N SER A 100 9.01 12.03 6.51
CA SER A 100 9.51 13.24 5.85
C SER A 100 10.23 14.18 6.82
N TYR A 101 9.62 14.45 7.99
CA TYR A 101 10.25 15.26 9.04
C TYR A 101 11.56 14.60 9.54
N ARG A 102 11.53 13.31 9.84
CA ARG A 102 12.67 12.57 10.39
C ARG A 102 13.84 12.48 9.41
N THR A 103 13.58 12.28 8.12
CA THR A 103 14.61 12.17 7.09
C THR A 103 14.98 13.52 6.46
N GLN A 104 14.29 14.60 6.84
CA GLN A 104 14.39 15.91 6.20
C GLN A 104 14.18 15.85 4.69
N ASP A 105 13.27 14.98 4.24
CA ASP A 105 12.98 14.74 2.83
C ASP A 105 11.51 15.02 2.51
N PRO A 106 11.17 16.27 2.13
CA PRO A 106 9.79 16.64 1.80
C PRO A 106 9.27 15.94 0.55
N SER A 107 10.14 15.32 -0.26
CA SER A 107 9.70 14.59 -1.45
C SER A 107 8.89 13.34 -1.11
N LEU A 108 9.01 12.78 0.10
CA LEU A 108 8.16 11.67 0.55
C LEU A 108 6.67 12.04 0.57
N ILE A 109 6.34 13.26 1.00
CA ILE A 109 4.96 13.77 1.01
C ILE A 109 4.46 13.95 -0.43
N ILE A 110 5.29 14.53 -1.30
CA ILE A 110 4.95 14.77 -2.72
C ILE A 110 4.68 13.43 -3.41
N ASP A 111 5.55 12.45 -3.21
CA ASP A 111 5.39 11.14 -3.82
C ASP A 111 4.12 10.45 -3.30
N PHE A 112 3.84 10.52 -1.99
CA PHE A 112 2.65 9.89 -1.41
C PHE A 112 1.34 10.49 -1.93
N VAL A 113 1.21 11.82 -1.96
CA VAL A 113 -0.01 12.50 -2.44
C VAL A 113 -0.30 12.20 -3.92
N ASN A 114 0.73 11.87 -4.70
CA ASN A 114 0.55 11.41 -6.08
C ASN A 114 0.25 9.91 -6.14
N ALA A 115 0.97 9.09 -5.39
CA ALA A 115 0.81 7.64 -5.34
C ALA A 115 -0.57 7.21 -4.82
N GLU A 116 -1.10 7.86 -3.78
CA GLU A 116 -2.42 7.52 -3.19
C GLU A 116 -3.57 7.63 -4.19
N LYS A 117 -3.38 8.40 -5.28
CA LYS A 117 -4.37 8.53 -6.35
C LYS A 117 -4.46 7.30 -7.26
N LEU A 118 -3.55 6.33 -7.12
CA LEU A 118 -3.63 5.04 -7.79
C LEU A 118 -4.70 4.12 -7.18
N HIS A 119 -5.01 4.32 -5.90
CA HIS A 119 -6.11 3.63 -5.24
C HIS A 119 -7.44 4.15 -5.83
N GLY A 120 -8.02 3.35 -6.72
CA GLY A 120 -9.18 3.62 -7.54
C GLY A 120 -10.50 3.04 -7.02
N GLU A 121 -10.47 2.13 -6.04
CA GLU A 121 -11.66 1.41 -5.57
C GLU A 121 -12.67 2.34 -4.86
N TYR A 122 -12.20 3.32 -4.07
CA TYR A 122 -13.08 4.21 -3.29
C TYR A 122 -13.22 5.62 -3.84
N HIS A 123 -12.27 6.05 -4.66
CA HIS A 123 -12.34 7.27 -5.44
C HIS A 123 -12.01 6.91 -6.87
N PRO A 124 -12.98 6.46 -7.69
CA PRO A 124 -12.74 6.12 -9.09
C PRO A 124 -12.24 7.37 -9.81
N ARG A 125 -10.92 7.49 -9.88
CA ARG A 125 -10.21 8.51 -10.61
C ARG A 125 -9.86 7.89 -11.95
N PRO A 126 -10.00 8.64 -13.05
CA PRO A 126 -9.45 8.20 -14.32
C PRO A 126 -7.97 7.86 -14.11
N GLN A 127 -7.61 6.60 -14.37
CA GLN A 127 -6.22 6.16 -14.51
C GLN A 127 -5.72 6.41 -15.94
N GLY A 128 -6.37 7.31 -16.69
CA GLY A 128 -5.93 7.71 -18.03
C GLY A 128 -4.72 8.64 -17.95
N GLU A 129 -4.90 9.90 -18.35
CA GLU A 129 -3.82 10.89 -18.30
C GLU A 129 -3.30 11.07 -16.86
N GLY A 130 -2.00 10.84 -16.68
CA GLY A 130 -1.30 10.98 -15.41
C GLY A 130 -1.09 9.69 -14.62
N PHE A 131 -1.51 8.52 -15.12
CA PHE A 131 -1.16 7.23 -14.50
C PHE A 131 0.35 7.06 -14.37
N ASP A 132 1.09 7.27 -15.45
CA ASP A 132 2.56 7.16 -15.48
C ASP A 132 3.21 8.03 -14.39
N ILE A 133 2.72 9.25 -14.20
CA ILE A 133 3.22 10.17 -13.18
C ILE A 133 3.01 9.57 -11.78
N ARG A 134 1.80 9.06 -11.50
CA ARG A 134 1.48 8.47 -10.20
C ARG A 134 2.26 7.16 -9.97
N ARG A 135 2.42 6.35 -11.01
CA ARG A 135 3.26 5.13 -11.03
C ARG A 135 4.73 5.47 -10.71
N ASP A 136 5.26 6.52 -11.32
CA ASP A 136 6.65 6.91 -11.07
C ASP A 136 6.84 7.39 -9.63
N HIS A 137 5.86 8.12 -9.08
CA HIS A 137 5.87 8.54 -7.68
C HIS A 137 5.74 7.37 -6.69
N VAL A 138 4.86 6.39 -6.93
CA VAL A 138 4.73 5.23 -6.03
C VAL A 138 6.00 4.37 -6.04
N ILE A 139 6.61 4.15 -7.22
CA ILE A 139 7.89 3.43 -7.34
C ILE A 139 9.01 4.20 -6.64
N ALA A 140 9.08 5.51 -6.83
CA ALA A 140 10.07 6.36 -6.16
C ALA A 140 9.91 6.33 -4.63
N LEU A 141 8.68 6.40 -4.12
CA LEU A 141 8.40 6.36 -2.69
C LEU A 141 8.79 5.03 -2.07
N ILE A 142 8.35 3.91 -2.67
CA ILE A 142 8.69 2.56 -2.21
C ILE A 142 10.21 2.41 -2.17
N ARG A 143 10.91 2.80 -3.25
CA ARG A 143 12.37 2.73 -3.32
C ARG A 143 13.04 3.54 -2.22
N LYS A 144 12.66 4.81 -2.03
CA LYS A 144 13.21 5.67 -0.96
C LYS A 144 12.99 5.07 0.42
N ILE A 145 11.81 4.51 0.69
CA ILE A 145 11.51 3.86 1.97
C ILE A 145 12.37 2.60 2.14
N LYS A 146 12.44 1.71 1.14
CA LYS A 146 13.24 0.49 1.19
C LYS A 146 14.72 0.79 1.43
N GLU A 147 15.30 1.71 0.65
CA GLU A 147 16.73 2.02 0.69
C GLU A 147 17.13 2.82 1.95
N ASN A 148 16.40 3.89 2.27
CA ASN A 148 16.85 4.88 3.25
C ASN A 148 16.28 4.65 4.65
N ILE A 149 15.10 4.00 4.74
CA ILE A 149 14.38 3.83 6.01
C ILE A 149 14.50 2.39 6.50
N LEU A 150 14.08 1.43 5.66
CA LEU A 150 14.12 0.01 6.01
C LEU A 150 15.51 -0.62 5.81
N LYS A 151 16.36 0.00 4.98
CA LYS A 151 17.71 -0.48 4.61
C LYS A 151 17.69 -1.90 4.03
N ILE A 152 16.73 -2.14 3.13
CA ILE A 152 16.53 -3.41 2.40
C ILE A 152 16.57 -3.16 0.90
N GLN A 153 16.95 -4.19 0.14
CA GLN A 153 16.99 -4.17 -1.34
C GLN A 153 15.60 -4.44 -1.93
#